data_AF-A0A822Y9F0-F1
#
_entry.id   AF-A0A822Y9F0-F1
#
_cell.length_a   1.000
_cell.length_b   1.000
_cell.length_c   1.000
_cell.angle_alpha   90.00
_cell.angle_beta   90.00
_cell.angle_gamma   90.00
#
_symmetry.space_group_name_H-M   'P 1'
#
loop_
_entity.id
_entity.type
_entity.pdbx_description
1 polymer ?
#
loop_
_entity_poly.entity_id
_entity_poly.type
_entity_poly.pdbx_seq_one_letter_code
_entity_poly.pdbx_strand_id
1 'polypeptide(L)'
;MHLMNKYEIIDDMEESVFKILKFSFDRLRSANLKNCFLYCALSPEDHFILIEELIYYWFGEGFINDDGMQSLDDAINRGYAIVDELCNASLLELMEDWDKNKCVKMHVVHD
;
A
#
# COMPACT_ATOMS: atom_id res chain seq x y z
N MET A 1 -1.65 30.63 20.79
CA MET A 1 -0.71 31.01 19.71
C MET A 1 0.32 29.94 19.39
N HIS A 2 0.86 29.19 20.36
CA HIS A 2 1.83 28.11 20.07
C HIS A 2 1.22 26.84 19.46
N LEU A 3 -0.06 26.57 19.75
CA LEU A 3 -0.79 25.41 19.19
C LEU A 3 -1.21 25.61 17.73
N MET A 4 -1.60 26.83 17.32
CA MET A 4 -2.02 27.10 15.93
C MET A 4 -0.85 26.94 14.94
N ASN A 5 0.34 27.38 15.31
CA ASN A 5 1.54 27.18 14.49
C ASN A 5 1.92 25.69 14.34
N LYS A 6 1.60 24.85 15.33
CA LYS A 6 1.81 23.40 15.24
C LYS A 6 0.80 22.76 14.27
N TYR A 7 -0.46 23.19 14.29
CA TYR A 7 -1.48 22.72 13.36
C TYR A 7 -1.19 23.14 11.92
N GLU A 8 -0.78 24.38 11.67
CA GLU A 8 -0.35 24.82 10.33
C GLU A 8 0.88 24.04 9.82
N ILE A 9 1.85 23.74 10.69
CA ILE A 9 3.02 22.90 10.31
C ILE A 9 2.62 21.46 10.01
N ILE A 10 1.61 20.92 10.70
CA ILE A 10 1.09 19.56 10.44
C ILE A 10 0.37 19.52 9.10
N ASP A 11 -0.50 20.50 8.82
CA ASP A 11 -1.26 20.63 7.57
C ASP A 11 -0.33 20.80 6.35
N ASP A 12 0.69 21.66 6.45
CA ASP A 12 1.72 21.82 5.41
C ASP A 12 2.53 20.51 5.19
N MET A 13 2.79 19.75 6.26
CA MET A 13 3.52 18.49 6.19
C MET A 13 2.67 17.41 5.51
N GLU A 14 1.39 17.29 5.87
CA GLU A 14 0.43 16.38 5.25
C GLU A 14 0.28 16.66 3.75
N GLU A 15 0.13 17.93 3.36
CA GLU A 15 0.04 18.31 1.94
C GLU A 15 1.31 17.93 1.17
N SER A 16 2.48 18.07 1.80
CA SER A 16 3.76 17.70 1.19
C SER A 16 3.92 16.18 1.03
N VAL A 17 3.51 15.38 2.04
CA VAL A 17 3.55 13.92 1.99
C VAL A 17 2.55 13.40 0.95
N PHE A 18 1.35 13.96 0.92
CA PHE A 18 0.35 13.64 -0.09
C PHE A 18 0.87 13.89 -1.51
N LYS A 19 1.55 15.03 -1.76
CA LYS A 19 2.17 15.32 -3.07
C LYS A 19 3.21 14.28 -3.45
N ILE A 20 4.04 13.81 -2.51
CA ILE A 20 5.05 12.78 -2.75
C ILE A 20 4.40 11.43 -3.06
N LEU A 21 3.43 11.00 -2.25
CA LEU A 21 2.71 9.74 -2.47
C LEU A 21 1.94 9.76 -3.79
N LYS A 22 1.26 10.87 -4.10
CA LYS A 22 0.58 11.05 -5.38
C LYS A 22 1.57 10.96 -6.54
N PHE A 23 2.74 11.57 -6.42
CA PHE A 23 3.78 11.48 -7.45
C PHE A 23 4.25 10.04 -7.68
N SER A 24 4.47 9.27 -6.61
CA SER A 24 4.81 7.84 -6.72
C SER A 24 3.66 7.02 -7.32
N PHE A 25 2.43 7.26 -6.88
CA PHE A 25 1.23 6.59 -7.37
C PHE A 25 0.97 6.84 -8.87
N ASP A 26 1.11 8.10 -9.30
CA ASP A 26 0.87 8.50 -10.70
C ASP A 26 1.87 7.82 -11.65
N ARG A 27 3.05 7.41 -11.16
CA ARG A 27 4.09 6.70 -11.90
C ARG A 27 3.88 5.19 -12.00
N LEU A 28 2.93 4.62 -11.26
CA LEU A 28 2.57 3.20 -11.40
C LEU A 28 1.99 2.95 -12.79
N ARG A 29 2.55 1.98 -13.51
CA ARG A 29 2.25 1.75 -14.93
C ARG A 29 1.00 0.90 -15.19
N SER A 30 0.57 0.12 -14.20
CA SER A 30 -0.53 -0.84 -14.32
C SER A 30 -1.73 -0.40 -13.48
N ALA A 31 -2.93 -0.61 -14.01
CA ALA A 31 -4.17 -0.42 -13.26
C ALA A 31 -4.23 -1.35 -12.02
N ASN A 32 -3.69 -2.56 -12.13
CA ASN A 32 -3.67 -3.52 -11.03
C ASN A 32 -2.80 -3.00 -9.87
N LEU A 33 -1.62 -2.44 -10.16
CA LEU A 33 -0.77 -1.82 -9.13
C LEU A 33 -1.51 -0.69 -8.41
N LYS A 34 -2.20 0.16 -9.17
CA LYS A 34 -2.97 1.28 -8.61
C LYS A 34 -4.12 0.78 -7.73
N ASN A 35 -4.89 -0.21 -8.19
CA ASN A 35 -6.00 -0.78 -7.43
C ASN A 35 -5.54 -1.49 -6.16
N CYS A 36 -4.46 -2.29 -6.24
CA CYS A 36 -3.84 -2.93 -5.09
C CYS A 36 -3.39 -1.90 -4.04
N PHE A 37 -2.75 -0.82 -4.45
CA PHE A 37 -2.38 0.26 -3.53
C PHE A 37 -3.60 0.97 -2.93
N LEU A 38 -4.60 1.30 -3.73
CA LEU A 38 -5.82 1.95 -3.24
C LEU A 38 -6.57 1.08 -2.22
N TYR A 39 -6.53 -0.25 -2.37
CA TYR A 39 -7.07 -1.15 -1.36
C TYR A 39 -6.33 -1.03 -0.02
N CYS A 40 -5.00 -0.98 -0.05
CA CYS A 40 -4.21 -0.74 1.17
C CYS A 40 -4.57 0.60 1.83
N ALA A 41 -4.87 1.64 1.04
CA ALA A 41 -5.26 2.95 1.54
C ALA A 41 -6.63 2.98 2.24
N LEU A 42 -7.45 1.92 2.12
CA LEU A 42 -8.70 1.78 2.88
C LEU A 42 -8.49 1.23 4.29
N SER A 43 -7.28 0.74 4.59
CA SER A 43 -6.98 0.16 5.90
C SER A 43 -6.84 1.26 6.96
N PRO A 44 -7.27 1.01 8.21
CA PRO A 44 -7.11 1.97 9.29
C PRO A 44 -5.65 2.42 9.45
N GLU A 45 -5.47 3.64 9.94
CA GLU A 45 -4.17 4.16 10.36
C GLU A 45 -3.48 3.18 11.33
N ASP A 46 -2.19 2.92 11.10
CA ASP A 46 -1.35 1.94 11.82
C ASP A 46 -1.72 0.47 11.67
N HIS A 47 -2.66 0.12 10.78
CA HIS A 47 -2.95 -1.28 10.49
C HIS A 47 -1.88 -1.88 9.55
N PHE A 48 -1.22 -2.95 10.01
CA PHE A 48 -0.38 -3.79 9.17
C PHE A 48 -1.16 -5.03 8.76
N ILE A 49 -0.96 -5.47 7.52
CA ILE A 49 -1.62 -6.66 6.95
C ILE A 49 -0.55 -7.67 6.57
N LEU A 50 -0.80 -8.94 6.88
CA LEU A 50 0.03 -10.05 6.40
C LEU A 50 0.01 -10.08 4.87
N ILE A 51 1.17 -10.21 4.24
CA ILE A 51 1.25 -10.16 2.77
C ILE A 51 0.37 -11.24 2.13
N GLU A 52 0.38 -12.46 2.66
CA GLU A 52 -0.43 -13.54 2.12
C GLU A 52 -1.93 -13.21 2.18
N GLU A 53 -2.40 -12.67 3.30
CA GLU A 53 -3.80 -12.27 3.49
C GLU A 53 -4.19 -11.16 2.51
N LEU A 54 -3.33 -10.15 2.35
CA LEU A 54 -3.52 -9.06 1.39
C LEU A 54 -3.62 -9.57 -0.04
N ILE A 55 -2.80 -10.54 -0.42
CA ILE A 55 -2.84 -11.18 -1.74
C ILE A 55 -4.17 -11.91 -1.94
N TYR A 56 -4.66 -12.64 -0.93
CA TYR A 56 -5.98 -13.27 -1.01
C TYR A 56 -7.11 -12.25 -1.19
N TYR A 57 -7.03 -11.10 -0.50
CA TYR A 57 -7.99 -10.01 -0.70
C TYR A 57 -7.94 -9.46 -2.12
N TRP A 58 -6.75 -9.14 -2.64
CA TRP A 58 -6.60 -8.67 -4.02
C TRP A 58 -7.07 -9.69 -5.06
N PHE A 59 -6.90 -10.99 -4.77
CA PHE A 59 -7.42 -12.05 -5.62
C PHE A 59 -8.95 -12.08 -5.61
N GLY A 60 -9.58 -11.98 -4.44
CA GLY A 60 -11.03 -11.94 -4.27
C GLY A 60 -11.69 -10.73 -4.94
N GLU A 61 -11.05 -9.56 -4.85
CA GLU A 61 -11.47 -8.32 -5.54
C GLU A 61 -11.19 -8.34 -7.05
N GLY A 62 -10.40 -9.31 -7.50
CA GLY A 62 -10.03 -9.50 -8.88
C GLY A 62 -9.01 -8.52 -9.45
N PHE A 63 -8.21 -7.91 -8.58
CA PHE A 63 -7.10 -7.05 -9.00
C PHE A 63 -5.94 -7.87 -9.59
N ILE A 64 -5.84 -9.15 -9.23
CA ILE A 64 -4.77 -10.04 -9.67
C ILE A 64 -5.25 -11.35 -10.33
N ASN A 65 -6.55 -11.48 -10.62
CA ASN A 65 -7.18 -12.71 -11.13
C ASN A 65 -7.49 -12.71 -12.65
N ASP A 66 -6.57 -12.24 -13.49
CA ASP A 66 -6.84 -12.12 -14.93
C ASP A 66 -6.96 -13.47 -15.66
N ASP A 67 -7.50 -13.42 -16.89
CA ASP A 67 -7.84 -14.58 -17.74
C ASP A 67 -6.65 -15.49 -18.10
N GLY A 68 -5.43 -15.15 -17.69
CA GLY A 68 -4.20 -15.92 -17.89
C GLY A 68 -3.75 -16.75 -16.68
N MET A 69 -4.44 -16.65 -15.54
CA MET A 69 -4.05 -17.32 -14.31
C MET A 69 -4.34 -18.82 -14.35
N GLN A 70 -3.32 -19.65 -14.19
CA GLN A 70 -3.45 -21.12 -14.32
C GLN A 70 -3.53 -21.82 -12.95
N SER A 71 -3.08 -21.17 -11.88
CA SER A 71 -3.03 -21.72 -10.54
C SER A 71 -3.09 -20.65 -9.45
N LEU A 72 -3.43 -21.04 -8.21
CA LEU A 72 -3.34 -20.15 -7.05
C LEU A 72 -1.91 -19.66 -6.81
N ASP A 73 -0.91 -20.50 -7.09
CA ASP A 73 0.51 -20.14 -6.96
C ASP A 73 0.88 -18.97 -7.88
N ASP A 74 0.27 -18.87 -9.06
CA ASP A 74 0.48 -17.73 -9.98
C ASP A 74 -0.06 -16.41 -9.38
N ALA A 75 -1.23 -16.44 -8.72
CA ALA A 75 -1.74 -15.28 -7.99
C ALA A 75 -0.79 -14.88 -6.86
N ILE A 76 -0.29 -15.85 -6.11
CA ILE A 76 0.62 -15.60 -4.99
C ILE A 76 1.90 -14.94 -5.50
N ASN A 77 2.53 -15.51 -6.52
CA ASN A 77 3.74 -14.96 -7.12
C ASN A 77 3.52 -13.53 -7.66
N ARG A 78 2.39 -13.29 -8.34
CA ARG A 78 2.02 -11.96 -8.83
C ARG A 78 1.77 -10.98 -7.69
N GLY A 79 1.08 -11.42 -6.65
CA GLY A 79 0.79 -10.63 -5.46
C GLY A 79 2.08 -10.15 -4.79
N TYR A 80 3.04 -11.05 -4.60
CA TYR A 80 4.36 -10.69 -4.07
C TYR A 80 5.11 -9.71 -4.99
N ALA A 81 5.08 -9.90 -6.30
CA ALA A 81 5.70 -8.97 -7.24
C ALA A 81 5.08 -7.55 -7.16
N ILE A 82 3.76 -7.47 -6.98
CA ILE A 82 3.06 -6.19 -6.77
C ILE A 82 3.50 -5.55 -5.45
N VAL A 83 3.57 -6.32 -4.37
CA VAL A 83 4.07 -5.81 -3.08
C VAL A 83 5.48 -5.25 -3.22
N ASP A 84 6.39 -5.98 -3.88
CA ASP A 84 7.75 -5.52 -4.12
C ASP A 84 7.78 -4.21 -4.94
N GLU A 85 6.96 -4.08 -5.98
CA GLU A 85 6.85 -2.85 -6.76
C GLU A 85 6.34 -1.67 -5.92
N LEU A 86 5.33 -1.88 -5.08
CA LEU A 86 4.78 -0.85 -4.20
C LEU A 86 5.78 -0.41 -3.12
N CYS A 87 6.52 -1.36 -2.55
CA CYS A 87 7.61 -1.07 -1.61
C CYS A 87 8.75 -0.30 -2.28
N ASN A 88 9.15 -0.70 -3.49
CA ASN A 88 10.19 -0.01 -4.27
C ASN A 88 9.77 1.42 -4.69
N ALA A 89 8.47 1.67 -4.83
CA ALA A 89 7.89 3.00 -5.08
C ALA A 89 7.73 3.83 -3.79
N SER A 90 8.13 3.30 -2.63
CA SER A 90 7.92 3.91 -1.31
C SER A 90 6.45 4.23 -1.02
N LEU A 91 5.55 3.37 -1.51
CA LEU A 91 4.11 3.47 -1.26
C LEU A 91 3.68 2.56 -0.10
N LEU A 92 4.41 1.45 0.12
CA LEU A 92 4.25 0.55 1.25
C LEU A 92 5.57 0.36 1.99
N GLU A 93 5.48 0.11 3.29
CA GLU A 93 6.62 -0.24 4.14
C GLU A 93 6.54 -1.73 4.50
N LEU A 94 7.61 -2.48 4.21
CA LEU A 94 7.74 -3.89 4.57
C LEU A 94 8.12 -4.03 6.05
N MET A 95 7.46 -4.95 6.74
CA MET A 95 7.61 -5.18 8.17
C MET A 95 7.65 -6.68 8.50
N GLU A 96 8.03 -7.00 9.72
CA GLU A 96 7.83 -8.32 10.33
C GLU A 96 7.00 -8.17 11.61
N ASP A 97 6.04 -9.06 11.81
CA ASP A 97 5.32 -9.15 13.09
C ASP A 97 6.15 -9.87 14.17
N TRP A 98 5.56 -10.08 15.35
CA TRP A 98 6.22 -10.74 16.47
C TRP A 98 6.56 -12.22 16.21
N ASP A 99 5.87 -12.86 15.26
CA ASP A 99 6.10 -14.23 14.78
C ASP A 99 7.03 -14.28 13.55
N LYS A 100 7.58 -13.13 13.13
CA LYS A 100 8.42 -12.96 11.93
C LYS A 100 7.67 -13.20 10.61
N ASN A 101 6.36 -13.04 10.60
CA ASN A 101 5.59 -13.05 9.37
C ASN A 101 5.75 -11.70 8.66
N LYS A 102 5.90 -11.74 7.33
CA LYS A 102 6.03 -10.52 6.53
C LYS A 102 4.69 -9.79 6.43
N CYS A 103 4.72 -8.52 6.78
CA CYS A 103 3.57 -7.62 6.75
C CYS A 103 3.89 -6.38 5.91
N VAL A 104 2.85 -5.68 5.50
CA VAL A 104 2.97 -4.33 4.93
C VAL A 104 2.06 -3.36 5.65
N LYS A 105 2.50 -2.10 5.73
CA LYS A 105 1.66 -0.96 6.12
C LYS A 105 1.78 0.16 5.08
N MET A 106 0.76 1.00 5.00
CA MET A 106 0.85 2.23 4.21
C MET A 106 1.70 3.27 4.96
N HIS A 107 2.47 4.07 4.23
CA HIS A 107 3.00 5.32 4.78
C HIS A 107 1.84 6.28 5.00
N VAL A 108 1.42 6.44 6.25
CA VAL A 108 0.25 7.24 6.61
C VAL A 108 0.49 8.71 6.30
N VAL A 109 -0.45 9.33 5.57
CA VAL A 109 -0.71 10.78 5.61
C VAL A 109 -1.76 10.94 6.70
N HIS A 110 -1.46 11.70 7.74
CA HIS A 110 -2.47 12.02 8.75
C HIS A 110 -3.64 12.79 8.06
N ASP A 111 -4.89 12.48 8.42
CA ASP A 111 -6.13 13.14 7.96
C ASP A 111 -6.52 14.32 8.87
#